data_AF-A0A7V1RIC5-F1
#
_entry.id   AF-A0A7V1RIC5-F1
#
_cell.length_a   1.000
_cell.length_b   1.000
_cell.length_c   1.000
_cell.angle_alpha   90.00
_cell.angle_beta   90.00
_cell.angle_gamma   90.00
#
_symmetry.space_group_name_H-M   'P 1'
#
loop_
_entity.id
_entity.type
_entity.pdbx_description
1 polymer ?
#
loop_
_entity_poly.entity_id
_entity_poly.type
_entity_poly.pdbx_seq_one_letter_code
_entity_poly.pdbx_strand_id
1 'polypeptide(L)'
;MPLLALTMSYRHVPIEDLERAAVGPEELAEALPCLLRAPDVREAIVLSTCNRVEIYTWVGDPEAATEQIRLFLEDLKDLPPGWTRSRTVVLRGDEVIRHLFMVSAGLDSMVVGESEIQGQVREAYKRAASLGAVGPHLHGLFRWAL
;
A
#
# COMPACT_ATOMS: atom_id res chain seq x y z
N MET A 1 4.95 13.53 -10.26
CA MET A 1 5.90 13.02 -9.25
C MET A 1 5.77 11.50 -9.22
N PRO A 2 6.87 10.73 -9.27
CA PRO A 2 6.86 9.25 -9.40
C PRO A 2 6.50 8.53 -8.08
N LEU A 3 5.51 9.05 -7.36
CA LEU A 3 5.00 8.49 -6.12
C LEU A 3 3.53 8.14 -6.33
N LEU A 4 3.17 6.90 -6.02
CA LEU A 4 1.86 6.32 -6.29
C LEU A 4 1.41 5.53 -5.06
N ALA A 5 0.12 5.62 -4.71
CA ALA A 5 -0.48 4.70 -3.76
C ALA A 5 -1.81 4.16 -4.29
N LEU A 6 -2.00 2.84 -4.18
CA LEU A 6 -3.31 2.21 -4.34
C LEU A 6 -3.87 1.98 -2.95
N THR A 7 -5.05 2.50 -2.66
CA THR A 7 -5.69 2.37 -1.36
C THR A 7 -7.07 1.74 -1.49
N MET A 8 -7.35 0.79 -0.61
CA MET A 8 -8.67 0.27 -0.27
C MET A 8 -8.88 0.56 1.20
N SER A 9 -9.99 1.18 1.59
CA SER A 9 -10.27 1.48 2.99
C SER A 9 -11.74 1.31 3.33
N TYR A 10 -12.01 1.14 4.63
CA TYR A 10 -13.35 0.98 5.20
C TYR A 10 -14.33 2.10 4.82
N ARG A 11 -13.84 3.26 4.34
CA ARG A 11 -14.69 4.38 3.92
C ARG A 11 -15.45 4.12 2.62
N HIS A 12 -14.91 3.27 1.75
CA HIS A 12 -15.46 3.08 0.40
C HIS A 12 -15.45 1.62 -0.07
N VAL A 13 -14.81 0.72 0.67
CA VAL A 13 -14.77 -0.71 0.39
C VAL A 13 -15.44 -1.47 1.54
N PRO A 14 -16.38 -2.39 1.26
CA PRO A 14 -16.97 -3.26 2.28
C PRO A 14 -15.90 -4.08 3.02
N ILE A 15 -16.16 -4.42 4.28
CA ILE A 15 -15.21 -5.15 5.13
C ILE A 15 -14.87 -6.52 4.52
N GLU A 16 -15.84 -7.20 3.91
CA GLU A 16 -15.66 -8.51 3.29
C GLU A 16 -14.70 -8.44 2.10
N ASP A 17 -14.72 -7.32 1.38
CA ASP A 17 -13.79 -7.08 0.26
C ASP A 17 -12.38 -6.72 0.78
N LEU A 18 -12.27 -5.99 1.91
CA LEU A 18 -10.98 -5.74 2.57
C LEU A 18 -10.34 -7.03 3.10
N GLU A 19 -11.12 -7.93 3.70
CA GLU A 19 -10.66 -9.23 4.17
C GLU A 19 -10.10 -10.08 3.02
N ARG A 20 -10.76 -10.04 1.84
CA ARG A 20 -10.27 -10.72 0.64
C ARG A 20 -8.97 -10.13 0.10
N ALA A 21 -8.81 -8.81 0.18
CA ALA A 21 -7.58 -8.12 -0.25
C ALA A 21 -6.45 -8.17 0.78
N ALA A 22 -6.73 -8.55 2.03
CA ALA A 22 -5.77 -8.52 3.12
C ALA A 22 -4.55 -9.41 2.80
N VAL A 23 -3.37 -8.82 2.92
CA VAL A 23 -2.10 -9.50 2.67
C VAL A 23 -1.44 -9.86 4.00
N GLY A 24 -1.17 -11.14 4.20
CA GLY A 24 -0.51 -11.66 5.41
C GLY A 24 0.99 -11.36 5.43
N PRO A 25 1.66 -11.42 6.61
CA PRO A 25 3.10 -11.17 6.72
C PRO A 25 3.97 -12.15 5.93
N GLU A 26 3.64 -13.44 5.95
CA GLU A 26 4.37 -14.49 5.25
C GLU A 26 4.15 -14.40 3.74
N GLU A 27 2.89 -14.29 3.32
CA GLU A 27 2.47 -14.05 1.93
C GLU A 27 3.16 -12.81 1.34
N LEU A 28 3.23 -11.72 2.10
CA LEU A 28 3.92 -10.50 1.67
C LEU A 28 5.43 -10.70 1.51
N ALA A 29 6.07 -11.49 2.37
CA ALA A 29 7.51 -11.76 2.28
C ALA A 29 7.88 -12.47 0.98
N GLU A 30 7.01 -13.36 0.51
CA GLU A 30 7.18 -14.07 -0.77
C GLU A 30 6.80 -13.23 -1.98
N ALA A 31 5.74 -12.42 -1.87
CA ALA A 31 5.15 -11.70 -2.99
C ALA A 31 5.84 -10.35 -3.29
N LEU A 32 6.34 -9.64 -2.27
CA LEU A 32 6.93 -8.31 -2.47
C LEU A 32 8.14 -8.30 -3.43
N PRO A 33 9.06 -9.29 -3.39
CA PRO A 33 10.11 -9.41 -4.40
C PRO A 33 9.60 -9.66 -5.83
N CYS A 34 8.40 -10.23 -6.00
CA CYS A 34 7.75 -10.36 -7.32
C CYS A 34 7.26 -9.00 -7.81
N LEU A 35 6.65 -8.19 -6.94
CA LEU A 35 6.19 -6.85 -7.29
C LEU A 35 7.34 -5.94 -7.75
N LEU A 36 8.50 -6.00 -7.09
CA LEU A 36 9.68 -5.22 -7.48
C LEU A 36 10.33 -5.65 -8.80
N ARG A 37 9.95 -6.82 -9.34
CA ARG A 37 10.37 -7.25 -10.69
C ARG A 37 9.50 -6.64 -11.79
N ALA A 38 8.40 -5.99 -11.43
CA ALA A 38 7.58 -5.26 -12.38
C ALA A 38 8.37 -4.04 -12.92
N PRO A 39 8.39 -3.79 -14.25
CA PRO A 39 9.27 -2.80 -14.87
C PRO A 39 9.19 -1.39 -14.28
N ASP A 40 8.00 -0.99 -13.83
CA ASP A 40 7.73 0.37 -13.38
C ASP A 40 7.68 0.51 -11.86
N VAL A 41 7.89 -0.56 -11.08
CA VAL A 41 7.87 -0.50 -9.61
C VAL A 41 9.30 -0.59 -9.08
N ARG A 42 9.77 0.47 -8.43
CA ARG A 42 11.16 0.55 -7.92
C ARG A 42 11.26 0.34 -6.42
N GLU A 43 10.28 0.84 -5.68
CA GLU A 43 10.17 0.70 -4.24
C GLU A 43 8.70 0.42 -3.90
N ALA A 44 8.44 -0.40 -2.88
CA ALA A 44 7.09 -0.75 -2.48
C ALA A 44 6.97 -1.01 -0.98
N ILE A 45 5.91 -0.48 -0.36
CA ILE A 45 5.49 -0.79 1.02
C ILE A 45 4.01 -1.16 0.98
N VAL A 46 3.67 -2.31 1.58
CA VAL A 46 2.29 -2.78 1.72
C VAL A 46 1.84 -2.63 3.16
N LEU A 47 0.81 -1.80 3.37
CA LEU A 47 0.10 -1.65 4.64
C LEU A 47 -1.20 -2.44 4.56
N SER A 48 -1.26 -3.55 5.27
CA SER A 48 -2.46 -4.40 5.36
C SER A 48 -2.91 -4.47 6.82
N THR A 49 -4.15 -4.04 7.06
CA THR A 49 -4.80 -3.98 8.37
C THR A 49 -6.25 -4.48 8.22
N CYS A 50 -7.02 -4.57 9.31
CA CYS A 50 -8.45 -4.88 9.22
C CYS A 50 -9.28 -3.80 8.50
N ASN A 51 -8.80 -2.56 8.43
CA ASN A 51 -9.57 -1.40 7.95
C ASN A 51 -9.06 -0.82 6.64
N ARG A 52 -7.90 -1.28 6.15
CA ARG A 52 -7.29 -0.82 4.90
C ARG A 52 -6.26 -1.80 4.35
N VAL A 53 -6.17 -1.80 3.03
CA VAL A 53 -5.07 -2.40 2.26
C VAL A 53 -4.52 -1.32 1.34
N GLU A 54 -3.25 -0.99 1.52
CA GLU A 54 -2.60 0.10 0.78
C GLU A 54 -1.23 -0.32 0.29
N ILE A 55 -0.91 0.05 -0.95
CA ILE A 55 0.38 -0.23 -1.58
C ILE A 55 1.00 1.11 -1.99
N TYR A 56 2.02 1.53 -1.25
CA TYR A 56 2.79 2.76 -1.50
C TYR A 56 4.00 2.43 -2.35
N THR A 57 4.19 3.13 -3.47
CA THR A 57 5.24 2.80 -4.43
C THR A 57 5.95 4.02 -4.99
N TRP A 58 7.25 3.86 -5.24
CA TRP A 58 8.00 4.77 -6.10
C TRP A 58 8.16 4.12 -7.47
N VAL A 59 7.78 4.84 -8.53
CA VAL A 59 7.51 4.23 -9.84
C VAL A 59 8.24 4.90 -11.00
N GLY A 60 8.39 4.19 -12.12
CA GLY A 60 8.86 4.75 -13.40
C GLY A 60 7.73 5.48 -14.10
N ASP A 61 6.86 4.73 -14.75
CA ASP A 61 5.60 5.20 -15.33
C ASP A 61 4.40 4.93 -14.38
N PRO A 62 3.74 5.96 -13.83
CA PRO A 62 2.60 5.78 -12.92
C PRO A 62 1.41 5.02 -13.52
N GLU A 63 1.12 5.20 -14.81
CA GLU A 63 0.01 4.53 -15.49
C GLU A 63 0.29 3.03 -15.59
N ALA A 64 1.46 2.65 -16.11
CA ALA A 64 1.87 1.26 -16.23
C ALA A 64 2.00 0.59 -14.85
N ALA A 65 2.61 1.28 -13.87
CA ALA A 65 2.74 0.77 -12.51
C ALA A 65 1.38 0.54 -11.84
N THR A 66 0.38 1.41 -12.07
CA THR A 66 -0.97 1.22 -11.51
C THR A 66 -1.55 -0.11 -11.94
N GLU A 67 -1.47 -0.46 -13.23
CA GLU A 67 -1.99 -1.73 -13.73
C GLU A 67 -1.15 -2.92 -13.27
N GLN A 68 0.18 -2.78 -13.19
CA GLN A 68 1.07 -3.82 -12.64
C GLN A 68 0.74 -4.15 -11.18
N ILE A 69 0.49 -3.13 -10.34
CA ILE A 69 0.15 -3.32 -8.92
C ILE A 69 -1.25 -3.94 -8.77
N ARG A 70 -2.20 -3.56 -9.62
CA ARG A 70 -3.54 -4.18 -9.66
C ARG A 70 -3.47 -5.66 -9.97
N LEU A 71 -2.80 -6.02 -11.05
CA LEU A 71 -2.61 -7.41 -11.45
C LEU A 71 -1.86 -8.21 -10.38
N PHE A 72 -0.83 -7.63 -9.79
CA PHE A 72 -0.12 -8.25 -8.66
C PHE A 72 -1.06 -8.60 -7.50
N LEU A 73 -1.93 -7.68 -7.09
CA LEU A 73 -2.85 -7.93 -5.98
C LEU A 73 -3.96 -8.92 -6.36
N GLU A 74 -4.43 -8.87 -7.61
CA GLU A 74 -5.42 -9.83 -8.14
C GLU A 74 -4.84 -11.25 -8.18
N ASP A 75 -3.62 -11.41 -8.69
CA ASP A 75 -2.93 -12.71 -8.75
C ASP A 75 -2.58 -13.22 -7.35
N LEU A 76 -2.10 -12.36 -6.45
CA LEU A 76 -1.71 -12.74 -5.10
C LEU A 76 -2.89 -13.27 -4.28
N LYS A 77 -4.06 -12.65 -4.44
CA LYS A 77 -5.25 -12.95 -3.64
C LYS A 77 -6.30 -13.79 -4.39
N ASP A 78 -5.96 -14.28 -5.58
CA ASP A 78 -6.87 -15.03 -6.48
C ASP A 78 -8.21 -14.28 -6.68
N LEU A 79 -8.12 -12.98 -6.98
CA LEU A 79 -9.28 -12.11 -7.15
C LEU A 79 -9.73 -12.08 -8.63
N PRO A 80 -11.03 -11.89 -8.88
CA PRO A 80 -11.54 -11.78 -10.25
C PRO A 80 -10.85 -10.66 -11.05
N PRO A 81 -10.64 -10.84 -12.36
CA PRO A 81 -10.06 -9.79 -13.20
C PRO A 81 -10.81 -8.46 -13.09
N GLY A 82 -10.09 -7.37 -12.83
CA GLY A 82 -10.65 -6.03 -12.68
C GLY A 82 -11.34 -5.76 -11.35
N TRP A 83 -11.31 -6.70 -10.41
CA TRP A 83 -11.85 -6.52 -9.05
C TRP A 83 -11.22 -5.30 -8.38
N THR A 84 -9.89 -5.15 -8.49
CA THR A 84 -9.15 -4.03 -7.88
C THR A 84 -9.47 -2.69 -8.54
N ARG A 85 -9.75 -2.66 -9.84
CA ARG A 85 -10.05 -1.42 -10.58
C ARG A 85 -11.29 -0.69 -10.04
N SER A 86 -12.27 -1.45 -9.55
CA SER A 86 -13.52 -0.91 -8.98
C SER A 86 -13.43 -0.54 -7.50
N ARG A 87 -12.35 -0.96 -6.81
CA ARG A 87 -12.23 -0.90 -5.34
C ARG A 87 -11.00 -0.15 -4.83
N THR A 88 -10.07 0.19 -5.73
CA THR A 88 -8.90 0.99 -5.41
C THR A 88 -9.11 2.45 -5.76
N VAL A 89 -8.77 3.34 -4.83
CA VAL A 89 -8.46 4.72 -5.15
C VAL A 89 -6.97 4.81 -5.45
N VAL A 90 -6.63 5.50 -6.53
CA VAL A 90 -5.24 5.73 -6.95
C VAL A 90 -4.85 7.14 -6.58
N LEU A 91 -3.90 7.28 -5.67
CA LEU A 91 -3.35 8.56 -5.23
C LEU A 91 -2.00 8.80 -5.88
N ARG A 92 -1.70 10.06 -6.24
CA ARG A 92 -0.46 10.41 -6.94
C ARG A 92 0.22 11.61 -6.29
N GLY A 93 1.55 11.56 -6.27
CA GLY A 93 2.37 12.67 -5.82
C GLY A 93 2.00 13.15 -4.41
N ASP A 94 1.65 14.43 -4.29
CA ASP A 94 1.34 15.07 -3.01
C ASP A 94 0.11 14.46 -2.31
N GLU A 95 -0.82 13.87 -3.07
CA GLU A 95 -1.97 13.17 -2.50
C GLU A 95 -1.55 11.97 -1.67
N VAL A 96 -0.50 11.25 -2.11
CA VAL A 96 0.07 10.12 -1.38
C VAL A 96 0.71 10.58 -0.08
N ILE A 97 1.47 11.69 -0.13
CA ILE A 97 2.12 12.27 1.05
C ILE A 97 1.05 12.67 2.08
N ARG A 98 0.06 13.46 1.65
CA ARG A 98 -1.02 13.93 2.52
C ARG A 98 -1.77 12.74 3.14
N HIS A 99 -2.09 11.73 2.33
CA HIS A 99 -2.80 10.54 2.79
C HIS A 99 -1.99 9.76 3.82
N LEU A 100 -0.72 9.46 3.55
CA LEU A 100 0.14 8.74 4.50
C LEU A 100 0.25 9.45 5.85
N PHE A 101 0.36 10.78 5.85
CA PHE A 101 0.43 11.56 7.08
C PHE A 101 -0.89 11.51 7.85
N MET A 102 -2.03 11.59 7.16
CA MET A 102 -3.36 11.45 7.77
C MET A 102 -3.56 10.05 8.38
N VAL A 103 -3.13 9.00 7.69
CA VAL A 103 -3.18 7.62 8.20
C VAL A 103 -2.26 7.45 9.41
N SER A 104 -1.02 7.91 9.30
CA SER A 104 -0.02 7.76 10.38
C SER A 104 -0.38 8.55 11.64
N ALA A 105 -1.04 9.70 11.48
CA ALA A 105 -1.57 10.50 12.58
C ALA A 105 -2.91 9.97 13.15
N GLY A 106 -3.46 8.87 12.62
CA GLY A 106 -4.75 8.32 13.04
C GLY A 106 -5.95 9.18 12.68
N LEU A 107 -5.77 10.21 11.85
CA LEU A 107 -6.85 11.09 11.38
C LEU A 107 -7.73 10.40 10.33
N ASP A 108 -7.18 9.39 9.64
CA ASP A 108 -7.92 8.55 8.70
C ASP A 108 -8.35 7.18 9.29
N SER A 109 -8.32 7.01 10.62
CA SER A 109 -8.72 5.75 11.25
C SER A 109 -10.24 5.61 11.44
N MET A 110 -10.73 4.38 11.64
CA MET A 110 -12.13 4.12 12.01
C MET A 110 -12.45 4.75 13.37
N VAL A 111 -11.51 4.65 14.31
CA VAL A 111 -11.49 5.43 15.55
C VAL A 111 -10.46 6.54 15.38
N VAL A 112 -10.94 7.78 15.20
CA VAL A 112 -10.06 8.94 15.00
C VAL A 112 -9.13 9.11 16.20
N GLY A 113 -7.82 9.16 15.93
CA GLY A 113 -6.78 9.32 16.94
C GLY A 113 -6.33 8.03 17.62
N GLU A 114 -6.70 6.85 17.11
CA GLU A 114 -6.13 5.58 17.59
C GLU A 114 -4.61 5.55 17.34
N SER A 115 -3.85 5.11 18.34
CA SER A 115 -2.38 5.02 18.22
C SER A 115 -1.90 3.74 17.52
N GLU A 116 -2.78 2.76 17.32
CA GLU A 116 -2.42 1.45 16.77
C GLU A 116 -1.96 1.55 15.32
N ILE A 117 -2.60 2.40 14.52
CA ILE A 117 -2.27 2.57 13.09
C ILE A 117 -0.84 3.07 12.89
N GLN A 118 -0.33 3.96 13.75
CA GLN A 118 1.07 4.42 13.66
C GLN A 118 2.05 3.25 13.86
N GLY A 119 1.73 2.34 14.79
CA GLY A 119 2.47 1.10 14.98
C GLY A 119 2.42 0.21 13.74
N GLN A 120 1.24 0.04 13.14
CA GLN A 120 1.06 -0.78 11.94
C GLN A 120 1.81 -0.20 10.72
N VAL A 121 1.79 1.13 10.53
CA VAL A 121 2.59 1.82 9.49
C VAL A 121 4.09 1.59 9.71
N ARG A 122 4.54 1.67 10.97
CA ARG A 122 5.95 1.42 11.32
C ARG A 122 6.37 -0.01 11.02
N GLU A 123 5.53 -0.99 11.35
CA GLU A 123 5.83 -2.39 11.08
C GLU A 123 5.77 -2.72 9.58
N ALA A 124 4.83 -2.13 8.83
CA ALA A 124 4.79 -2.24 7.36
C ALA A 124 6.09 -1.71 6.73
N TYR A 125 6.55 -0.54 7.15
CA TYR A 125 7.83 0.03 6.72
C TYR A 125 9.02 -0.88 7.06
N LYS A 126 9.13 -1.34 8.32
CA LYS A 126 10.24 -2.20 8.75
C LYS A 126 10.29 -3.51 7.96
N ARG A 127 9.13 -4.12 7.72
CA ARG A 127 9.03 -5.37 6.95
C ARG A 127 9.51 -5.16 5.52
N ALA A 128 8.99 -4.15 4.82
CA ALA A 128 9.42 -3.84 3.47
C ALA A 128 10.93 -3.51 3.40
N ALA A 129 11.44 -2.75 4.37
CA ALA A 129 12.87 -2.44 4.46
C ALA A 129 13.73 -3.70 4.68
N SER A 130 13.28 -4.64 5.52
CA SER A 130 13.99 -5.91 5.76
C SER A 130 14.05 -6.82 4.51
N LEU A 131 13.09 -6.67 3.60
CA LEU A 131 13.02 -7.38 2.32
C LEU A 131 13.76 -6.66 1.18
N GLY A 132 14.41 -5.52 1.46
CA GLY A 132 15.08 -4.71 0.44
C GLY A 132 14.12 -3.99 -0.51
N ALA A 133 12.84 -3.88 -0.16
CA ALA A 133 11.80 -3.28 -1.00
C ALA A 133 11.70 -1.75 -0.87
N VAL A 134 12.46 -1.16 0.04
CA VAL A 134 12.44 0.27 0.35
C VAL A 134 13.76 0.89 -0.07
N GLY A 135 13.69 1.88 -0.96
CA GLY A 135 14.82 2.71 -1.35
C GLY A 135 14.77 4.07 -0.64
N PRO A 136 15.62 5.03 -1.07
CA PRO A 136 15.75 6.32 -0.40
C PRO A 136 14.46 7.15 -0.40
N HIS A 137 13.57 6.98 -1.39
CA HIS A 137 12.37 7.80 -1.52
C HIS A 137 11.31 7.41 -0.50
N LEU A 138 10.90 6.12 -0.48
CA LEU A 138 9.94 5.63 0.50
C LEU A 138 10.55 5.62 1.91
N HIS A 139 11.85 5.38 2.05
CA HIS A 139 12.54 5.52 3.34
C HIS A 139 12.38 6.93 3.91
N GLY A 140 12.67 7.96 3.12
CA GLY A 140 12.51 9.35 3.52
C GLY A 140 11.07 9.66 3.88
N LEU A 141 10.13 9.30 3.00
CA LEU A 141 8.70 9.59 3.18
C LEU A 141 8.14 8.97 4.48
N PHE A 142 8.36 7.67 4.70
CA PHE A 142 7.85 6.98 5.89
C PHE A 142 8.54 7.46 7.17
N ARG A 143 9.82 7.84 7.11
CA ARG A 143 10.51 8.42 8.26
C ARG A 143 9.93 9.77 8.67
N TRP A 144 9.42 10.58 7.75
CA TRP A 144 8.76 11.85 8.09
C TRP A 144 7.33 11.65 8.61
N ALA A 145 6.66 10.57 8.22
CA ALA A 145 5.29 10.28 8.62
C ALA A 145 5.18 9.57 10.00
N LEU A 146 6.26 8.94 10.48
CA LEU A 146 6.32 8.11 11.69
C LEU A 146 6.94 8.80 12.90
#